data_AF-A0A2K5ZJM1-F1
#
_entry.id   AF-A0A2K5ZJM1-F1
#
_cell.length_a   1.000
_cell.length_b   1.000
_cell.length_c   1.000
_cell.angle_alpha   90.00
_cell.angle_beta   90.00
_cell.angle_gamma   90.00
#
_symmetry.space_group_name_H-M   'P 1'
#
loop_
_entity.id
_entity.type
_entity.pdbx_description
1 polymer ?
#
loop_
_entity_poly.entity_id
_entity_poly.type
_entity_poly.pdbx_seq_one_letter_code
_entity_poly.pdbx_strand_id
1 'polypeptide(L)'
;CHLQHPHVAPVHALSSQFETDIDDRYGDLDSRTDSDISEIPASSDRTPEILKKALSGLSSRWKNWWIRGILTLTMISLFFLIIYMGSFMLMLLVLGIQVKCFHEIITIGYRVYHSYDLPWFRTLSWYFLLCVNYFFYGETVADYFATFVQREEQLQFLIRYHRFISFALYLAGFCMFVLSLVKKHYRLQFYMFAWTHVTLLITVTQSHLVIQNLFEGMIWFLVPISSVICNDITAYLFGFFFGRTPLIKLSPKKTWEGFIGGFFSTVVFGFIAAYVLSKYQYFVCPVEYRSDVNSFVTECEPSELFQLQTYSLPPFLKAVLRQERVSLYPFQIHSIALSTFASLIGPFGGFFASGFKRAFKIKDFANTIPGHGGIMDRFDCQYLMATFVHVYITSFIRGPNPSKVLQQLLVLQPEQQLNIYKTLKTHLIEKGILQPALKV
;
A
#
# COMPACT_ATOMS: atom_id res chain seq x y z
N CYS A 1 57.86 7.97 -57.03
CA CYS A 1 58.70 6.93 -56.43
C CYS A 1 58.15 6.55 -55.06
N HIS A 2 57.90 5.25 -54.87
CA HIS A 2 57.62 4.52 -53.64
C HIS A 2 56.46 4.95 -52.72
N LEU A 3 55.35 4.21 -52.89
CA LEU A 3 54.43 3.82 -51.82
C LEU A 3 55.12 2.83 -50.88
N GLN A 4 55.01 3.05 -49.57
CA GLN A 4 55.25 2.04 -48.55
C GLN A 4 54.26 2.23 -47.39
N HIS A 5 53.49 1.18 -47.10
CA HIS A 5 52.49 1.08 -46.03
C HIS A 5 53.10 1.24 -44.63
N PRO A 6 52.34 1.75 -43.65
CA PRO A 6 52.43 1.30 -42.27
C PRO A 6 51.28 0.31 -41.96
N HIS A 7 51.67 -0.74 -41.25
CA HIS A 7 50.83 -1.82 -40.74
C HIS A 7 49.65 -1.31 -39.89
N VAL A 8 48.45 -1.80 -40.22
CA VAL A 8 47.27 -1.77 -39.34
C VAL A 8 47.41 -2.93 -38.36
N ALA A 9 47.55 -2.65 -37.06
CA ALA A 9 47.40 -3.64 -36.00
C ALA A 9 45.91 -3.98 -35.82
N PRO A 10 45.53 -5.25 -35.57
CA PRO A 10 44.13 -5.65 -35.54
C PRO A 10 43.46 -5.22 -34.23
N VAL A 11 42.31 -4.56 -34.36
CA VAL A 11 41.43 -4.07 -33.27
C VAL A 11 40.87 -5.20 -32.39
N HIS A 12 41.05 -6.47 -32.76
CA HIS A 12 40.55 -7.63 -32.02
C HIS A 12 41.36 -8.03 -30.77
N ALA A 13 42.60 -7.59 -30.61
CA ALA A 13 43.42 -7.98 -29.45
C ALA A 13 43.16 -7.14 -28.19
N LEU A 14 42.75 -5.88 -28.35
CA LEU A 14 42.51 -4.94 -27.25
C LEU A 14 41.12 -5.09 -26.59
N SER A 15 40.13 -5.65 -27.29
CA SER A 15 38.83 -5.96 -26.66
C SER A 15 38.91 -7.20 -25.78
N SER A 16 39.67 -8.22 -26.21
CA SER A 16 39.78 -9.48 -25.46
C SER A 16 40.50 -9.34 -24.12
N GLN A 17 41.49 -8.44 -24.00
CA GLN A 17 42.18 -8.15 -22.73
C GLN A 17 41.39 -7.23 -21.80
N PHE A 18 40.49 -6.39 -22.35
CA PHE A 18 39.62 -5.55 -21.53
C PHE A 18 38.40 -6.33 -21.02
N GLU A 19 37.93 -7.33 -21.78
CA GLU A 19 36.86 -8.23 -21.35
C GLU A 19 37.34 -9.27 -20.32
N THR A 20 38.54 -9.84 -20.45
CA THR A 20 39.07 -10.81 -19.46
C THR A 20 39.47 -10.17 -18.13
N ASP A 21 39.98 -8.93 -18.13
CA ASP A 21 40.36 -8.22 -16.89
C ASP A 21 39.13 -7.62 -16.15
N ILE A 22 37.97 -7.54 -16.82
CA ILE A 22 36.68 -7.22 -16.19
C ILE A 22 36.06 -8.47 -15.58
N ASP A 23 36.09 -9.63 -16.26
CA ASP A 23 35.51 -10.88 -15.74
C ASP A 23 36.29 -11.42 -14.52
N ASP A 24 37.63 -11.39 -14.53
CA ASP A 24 38.43 -11.88 -13.39
C ASP A 24 38.34 -10.98 -12.15
N ARG A 25 37.97 -9.69 -12.33
CA ARG A 25 37.85 -8.71 -11.24
C ARG A 25 36.40 -8.47 -10.79
N TYR A 26 35.41 -8.93 -11.56
CA TYR A 26 34.00 -8.97 -11.18
C TYR A 26 33.56 -10.35 -10.66
N GLY A 27 34.25 -11.43 -11.05
CA GLY A 27 34.01 -12.79 -10.56
C GLY A 27 34.23 -12.93 -9.05
N ASP A 28 35.04 -12.09 -8.42
CA ASP A 28 35.41 -12.24 -7.00
C ASP A 28 34.32 -11.80 -5.99
N LEU A 29 33.19 -11.27 -6.47
CA LEU A 29 32.01 -10.98 -5.65
C LEU A 29 30.84 -11.94 -5.89
N ASP A 30 30.76 -12.57 -7.07
CA ASP A 30 29.85 -13.69 -7.34
C ASP A 30 30.44 -15.04 -6.87
N SER A 31 31.76 -15.11 -6.67
CA SER A 31 32.47 -16.28 -6.13
C SER A 31 32.48 -16.36 -4.60
N ARG A 32 31.88 -15.38 -3.89
CA ARG A 32 31.46 -15.60 -2.51
C ARG A 32 30.30 -16.56 -2.54
N THR A 33 30.69 -17.84 -2.67
CA THR A 33 29.93 -19.04 -2.43
C THR A 33 28.80 -18.72 -1.47
N ASP A 34 27.56 -19.04 -1.85
CA ASP A 34 26.37 -18.99 -1.00
C ASP A 34 26.57 -19.59 0.41
N SER A 35 27.70 -20.24 0.70
CA SER A 35 28.13 -20.71 2.00
C SER A 35 28.57 -19.63 3.01
N ASP A 36 28.89 -18.40 2.61
CA ASP A 36 29.41 -17.36 3.54
C ASP A 36 28.35 -16.44 4.15
N ILE A 37 27.07 -16.61 3.79
CA ILE A 37 25.97 -16.03 4.57
C ILE A 37 25.76 -16.90 5.81
N SER A 38 26.53 -16.60 6.85
CA SER A 38 26.33 -17.14 8.20
C SER A 38 24.84 -17.10 8.59
N GLU A 39 24.34 -18.17 9.20
CA GLU A 39 22.96 -18.22 9.71
C GLU A 39 22.72 -16.99 10.60
N ILE A 40 21.79 -16.14 10.16
CA ILE A 40 21.52 -14.86 10.80
C ILE A 40 20.97 -15.15 12.21
N PRO A 41 21.63 -14.66 13.28
CA PRO A 41 21.15 -14.91 14.64
C PRO A 41 19.73 -14.36 14.80
N ALA A 42 18.83 -15.19 15.32
CA ALA A 42 17.46 -14.78 15.63
C ALA A 42 17.49 -13.57 16.58
N SER A 43 16.80 -12.48 16.22
CA SER A 43 16.76 -11.28 17.05
C SER A 43 16.23 -11.58 18.46
N SER A 44 16.85 -10.96 19.47
CA SER A 44 16.56 -11.14 20.90
C SER A 44 15.08 -10.97 21.27
N ASP A 45 14.60 -11.76 22.23
CA ASP A 45 13.21 -11.78 22.71
C ASP A 45 12.80 -10.46 23.39
N ARG A 46 12.08 -9.61 22.63
CA ARG A 46 11.55 -8.29 23.05
C ARG A 46 10.25 -8.34 23.86
N THR A 47 9.87 -9.48 24.44
CA THR A 47 8.64 -9.55 25.25
C THR A 47 8.71 -8.57 26.45
N PRO A 48 7.67 -7.72 26.69
CA PRO A 48 7.65 -6.77 27.80
C PRO A 48 7.88 -7.44 29.16
N GLU A 49 8.69 -6.82 30.03
CA GLU A 49 9.07 -7.40 31.33
C GLU A 49 7.88 -7.68 32.25
N ILE A 50 6.83 -6.85 32.16
CA ILE A 50 5.57 -7.01 32.90
C ILE A 50 4.91 -8.35 32.53
N LEU A 51 4.87 -8.69 31.23
CA LEU A 51 4.36 -9.97 30.76
C LEU A 51 5.27 -11.13 31.16
N LYS A 52 6.60 -10.93 31.13
CA LYS A 52 7.56 -11.97 31.55
C LYS A 52 7.42 -12.31 33.04
N LYS A 53 7.18 -11.30 33.89
CA LYS A 53 6.97 -11.46 35.33
C LYS A 53 5.63 -12.13 35.65
N ALA A 54 4.55 -11.69 34.99
CA ALA A 54 3.21 -12.28 35.16
C ALA A 54 3.12 -13.75 34.72
N LEU A 55 3.89 -14.16 33.70
CA LEU A 55 3.89 -15.51 33.14
C LEU A 55 5.10 -16.36 33.58
N SER A 56 5.77 -15.97 34.67
CA SER A 56 7.02 -16.61 35.14
C SER A 56 6.83 -18.04 35.66
N GLY A 57 5.62 -18.41 36.12
CA GLY A 57 5.30 -19.75 36.62
C GLY A 57 4.81 -20.76 35.57
N LEU A 58 4.70 -20.38 34.29
CA LEU A 58 4.17 -21.23 33.22
C LEU A 58 5.29 -21.82 32.36
N SER A 59 5.11 -23.07 31.92
CA SER A 59 6.04 -23.70 30.96
C SER A 59 6.12 -22.88 29.65
N SER A 60 7.26 -22.96 28.96
CA SER A 60 7.58 -22.13 27.78
C SER A 60 6.53 -22.19 26.66
N ARG A 61 5.88 -23.34 26.48
CA ARG A 61 4.78 -23.52 25.51
C ARG A 61 3.53 -22.72 25.88
N TRP A 62 3.09 -22.83 27.12
CA TRP A 62 1.92 -22.11 27.63
C TRP A 62 2.17 -20.61 27.72
N LYS A 63 3.39 -20.21 28.09
CA LYS A 63 3.84 -18.81 28.07
C LYS A 63 3.71 -18.21 26.67
N ASN A 64 4.19 -18.89 25.63
CA ASN A 64 4.08 -18.42 24.25
C ASN A 64 2.62 -18.38 23.75
N TRP A 65 1.79 -19.33 24.14
CA TRP A 65 0.37 -19.33 23.79
C TRP A 65 -0.36 -18.14 24.42
N TRP A 66 -0.15 -17.88 25.71
CA TRP A 66 -0.72 -16.74 26.41
C TRP A 66 -0.20 -15.39 25.90
N ILE A 67 1.11 -15.24 25.66
CA ILE A 67 1.68 -14.04 25.05
C ILE A 67 1.00 -13.75 23.71
N ARG A 68 0.84 -14.78 22.87
CA ARG A 68 0.18 -14.63 21.57
C ARG A 68 -1.27 -14.21 21.74
N GLY A 69 -2.05 -14.92 22.56
CA GLY A 69 -3.46 -14.63 22.77
C GLY A 69 -3.72 -13.22 23.31
N ILE A 70 -2.97 -12.81 24.34
CA ILE A 70 -3.10 -11.47 24.93
C ILE A 70 -2.74 -10.39 23.92
N LEU A 71 -1.62 -10.52 23.20
CA LEU A 71 -1.22 -9.53 22.20
C LEU A 71 -2.20 -9.46 21.05
N THR A 72 -2.76 -10.58 20.59
CA THR A 72 -3.81 -10.58 19.55
C THR A 72 -5.05 -9.82 20.03
N LEU A 73 -5.53 -10.08 21.25
CA LEU A 73 -6.68 -9.37 21.81
C LEU A 73 -6.42 -7.87 21.94
N THR A 74 -5.26 -7.49 22.48
CA THR A 74 -4.85 -6.09 22.59
C THR A 74 -4.78 -5.40 21.22
N MET A 75 -4.23 -6.06 20.20
CA MET A 75 -4.17 -5.50 18.84
C MET A 75 -5.56 -5.30 18.24
N ILE A 76 -6.47 -6.27 18.41
CA ILE A 76 -7.85 -6.17 17.92
C ILE A 76 -8.59 -5.03 18.64
N SER A 77 -8.52 -4.98 19.98
CA SER A 77 -9.16 -3.92 20.77
C SER A 77 -8.63 -2.54 20.40
N LEU A 78 -7.31 -2.40 20.22
CA LEU A 78 -6.70 -1.14 19.79
C LEU A 78 -7.17 -0.75 18.39
N PHE A 79 -7.29 -1.71 17.46
CA PHE A 79 -7.76 -1.43 16.11
C PHE A 79 -9.21 -0.91 16.10
N PHE A 80 -10.11 -1.54 16.85
CA PHE A 80 -11.49 -1.05 16.99
C PHE A 80 -11.56 0.32 17.68
N LEU A 81 -10.71 0.58 18.67
CA LEU A 81 -10.60 1.89 19.30
C LEU A 81 -10.15 2.96 18.29
N ILE A 82 -9.18 2.65 17.43
CA ILE A 82 -8.71 3.57 16.39
C ILE A 82 -9.80 3.82 15.35
N ILE A 83 -10.54 2.78 14.94
CA ILE A 83 -11.70 2.94 14.06
C ILE A 83 -12.72 3.88 14.70
N TYR A 84 -13.02 3.73 15.99
CA TYR A 84 -13.95 4.58 16.72
C TYR A 84 -13.48 6.05 16.80
N MET A 85 -12.17 6.29 16.90
CA MET A 85 -11.61 7.64 16.87
C MET A 85 -11.63 8.29 15.47
N GLY A 86 -11.97 7.55 14.42
CA GLY A 86 -12.23 8.06 13.07
C GLY A 86 -11.05 8.00 12.09
N SER A 87 -11.33 8.48 10.87
CA SER A 87 -10.46 8.34 9.71
C SER A 87 -9.09 9.00 9.89
N PHE A 88 -9.00 10.09 10.66
CA PHE A 88 -7.71 10.75 10.92
C PHE A 88 -6.77 9.87 11.76
N MET A 89 -7.28 9.18 12.79
CA MET A 89 -6.48 8.23 13.57
C MET A 89 -6.09 7.00 12.74
N LEU A 90 -6.97 6.53 11.85
CA LEU A 90 -6.63 5.47 10.89
C LEU A 90 -5.52 5.89 9.92
N MET A 91 -5.53 7.14 9.45
CA MET A 91 -4.43 7.69 8.64
C MET A 91 -3.11 7.66 9.41
N LEU A 92 -3.09 8.12 10.66
CA LEU A 92 -1.89 8.06 11.51
C LEU A 92 -1.41 6.62 11.76
N LEU A 93 -2.34 5.68 11.94
CA LEU A 93 -2.02 4.26 12.06
C LEU A 93 -1.33 3.74 10.80
N VAL A 94 -1.88 4.04 9.62
CA VAL A 94 -1.30 3.61 8.32
C VAL A 94 0.09 4.21 8.13
N LEU A 95 0.29 5.50 8.44
CA LEU A 95 1.61 6.15 8.43
C LEU A 95 2.59 5.49 9.41
N GLY A 96 2.13 5.17 10.63
CA GLY A 96 2.94 4.50 11.63
C GLY A 96 3.39 3.10 11.19
N ILE A 97 2.46 2.33 10.59
CA ILE A 97 2.74 1.01 10.01
C ILE A 97 3.76 1.15 8.86
N GLN A 98 3.56 2.10 7.95
CA GLN A 98 4.47 2.36 6.83
C GLN A 98 5.90 2.63 7.32
N VAL A 99 6.07 3.56 8.27
CA VAL A 99 7.39 3.90 8.83
C VAL A 99 8.05 2.67 9.45
N LYS A 100 7.27 1.82 10.13
CA LYS A 100 7.80 0.59 10.72
C LYS A 100 8.17 -0.45 9.66
N CYS A 101 7.34 -0.69 8.65
CA CYS A 101 7.66 -1.59 7.54
C CYS A 101 8.94 -1.14 6.81
N PHE A 102 9.04 0.16 6.50
CA PHE A 102 10.24 0.75 5.89
C PHE A 102 11.47 0.47 6.75
N HIS A 103 11.40 0.74 8.05
CA HIS A 103 12.51 0.47 8.97
C HIS A 103 12.90 -1.01 9.00
N GLU A 104 11.93 -1.94 9.02
CA GLU A 104 12.21 -3.38 9.00
C GLU A 104 12.96 -3.81 7.73
N ILE A 105 12.48 -3.38 6.54
CA ILE A 105 13.09 -3.74 5.25
C ILE A 105 14.49 -3.11 5.10
N ILE A 106 14.65 -1.83 5.45
CA ILE A 106 15.95 -1.15 5.42
C ILE A 106 16.94 -1.81 6.38
N THR A 107 16.49 -2.22 7.57
CA THR A 107 17.33 -2.92 8.55
C THR A 107 17.83 -4.27 8.04
N ILE A 108 17.03 -4.99 7.25
CA ILE A 108 17.48 -6.23 6.60
C ILE A 108 18.58 -5.93 5.60
N GLY A 109 18.41 -4.91 4.75
CA GLY A 109 19.45 -4.48 3.81
C GLY A 109 20.78 -4.24 4.52
N TYR A 110 20.77 -3.49 5.64
CA TYR A 110 21.98 -3.26 6.43
C TYR A 110 22.64 -4.51 6.98
N ARG A 111 21.84 -5.47 7.45
CA ARG A 111 22.38 -6.73 7.95
C ARG A 111 22.97 -7.57 6.84
N VAL A 112 22.28 -7.70 5.71
CA VAL A 112 22.70 -8.54 4.57
C VAL A 112 24.00 -8.03 3.96
N TYR A 113 24.11 -6.72 3.74
CA TYR A 113 25.26 -6.15 3.04
C TYR A 113 26.38 -5.65 3.99
N HIS A 114 26.28 -5.93 5.29
CA HIS A 114 27.28 -5.58 6.33
C HIS A 114 27.75 -4.12 6.26
N SER A 115 26.85 -3.19 5.97
CA SER A 115 27.20 -1.79 5.69
C SER A 115 27.38 -0.93 6.95
N TYR A 116 27.81 -1.51 8.07
CA TYR A 116 27.94 -0.81 9.34
C TYR A 116 28.98 0.31 9.31
N ASP A 117 29.95 0.21 8.40
CA ASP A 117 31.08 1.12 8.28
C ASP A 117 30.85 2.33 7.34
N LEU A 118 29.66 2.44 6.73
CA LEU A 118 29.33 3.59 5.86
C LEU A 118 28.63 4.69 6.67
N PRO A 119 29.32 5.79 7.01
CA PRO A 119 28.67 6.93 7.67
C PRO A 119 27.60 7.52 6.73
N TRP A 120 26.53 8.08 7.30
CA TRP A 120 25.43 8.78 6.63
C TRP A 120 24.37 7.98 5.88
N PHE A 121 24.62 6.73 5.51
CA PHE A 121 23.66 6.00 4.68
C PHE A 121 22.28 5.82 5.37
N ARG A 122 22.28 5.61 6.69
CA ARG A 122 21.04 5.56 7.52
C ARG A 122 20.28 6.87 7.46
N THR A 123 20.97 7.97 7.73
CA THR A 123 20.40 9.32 7.70
C THR A 123 19.82 9.65 6.33
N LEU A 124 20.52 9.26 5.27
CA LEU A 124 20.09 9.47 3.89
C LEU A 124 18.82 8.66 3.55
N SER A 125 18.72 7.42 4.02
CA SER A 125 17.52 6.59 3.82
C SER A 125 16.28 7.20 4.51
N TRP A 126 16.45 7.70 5.74
CA TRP A 126 15.39 8.43 6.46
C TRP A 126 15.05 9.78 5.81
N TYR A 127 16.04 10.47 5.25
CA TYR A 127 15.82 11.69 4.48
C TYR A 127 14.94 11.45 3.26
N PHE A 128 15.23 10.41 2.47
CA PHE A 128 14.40 10.06 1.32
C PHE A 128 12.99 9.62 1.74
N LEU A 129 12.84 8.92 2.87
CA LEU A 129 11.52 8.61 3.43
C LEU A 129 10.72 9.90 3.68
N LEU A 130 11.30 10.88 4.36
CA LEU A 130 10.65 12.16 4.62
C LEU A 130 10.30 12.90 3.34
N CYS A 131 11.20 12.94 2.36
CA CYS A 131 10.97 13.60 1.07
C CYS A 131 9.80 12.97 0.30
N VAL A 132 9.77 11.64 0.19
CA VAL A 132 8.72 10.93 -0.55
C VAL A 132 7.39 11.01 0.18
N ASN A 133 7.40 10.94 1.52
CA ASN A 133 6.19 11.17 2.32
C ASN A 133 5.66 12.60 2.13
N TYR A 134 6.53 13.61 2.16
CA TYR A 134 6.13 14.98 1.89
C TYR A 134 5.45 15.08 0.53
N PHE A 135 6.05 14.54 -0.54
CA PHE A 135 5.48 14.57 -1.89
C PHE A 135 4.05 13.99 -1.95
N PHE A 136 3.86 12.73 -1.53
CA PHE A 136 2.56 12.05 -1.65
C PHE A 136 1.51 12.57 -0.65
N TYR A 137 1.89 12.79 0.61
CA TYR A 137 0.96 13.24 1.64
C TYR A 137 0.66 14.72 1.55
N GLY A 138 1.60 15.53 1.09
CA GLY A 138 1.35 16.95 0.81
C GLY A 138 0.30 17.15 -0.28
N GLU A 139 0.30 16.32 -1.33
CA GLU A 139 -0.76 16.36 -2.34
C GLU A 139 -2.10 15.89 -1.79
N THR A 140 -2.12 14.85 -0.95
CA THR A 140 -3.34 14.40 -0.27
C THR A 140 -3.91 15.47 0.67
N VAL A 141 -3.03 16.12 1.44
CA VAL A 141 -3.41 17.22 2.34
C VAL A 141 -3.95 18.40 1.53
N ALA A 142 -3.31 18.74 0.41
CA ALA A 142 -3.79 19.79 -0.47
C ALA A 142 -5.19 19.48 -1.04
N ASP A 143 -5.45 18.25 -1.44
CA ASP A 143 -6.72 17.86 -2.05
C ASP A 143 -7.89 17.80 -1.04
N TYR A 144 -7.67 17.23 0.15
CA TYR A 144 -8.74 16.99 1.13
C TYR A 144 -8.84 18.09 2.21
N PHE A 145 -7.79 18.90 2.40
CA PHE A 145 -7.67 19.87 3.50
C PHE A 145 -7.38 21.29 3.00
N ALA A 146 -7.62 21.58 1.70
CA ALA A 146 -7.39 22.89 1.10
C ALA A 146 -8.00 24.05 1.92
N THR A 147 -9.23 23.89 2.39
CA THR A 147 -9.97 24.92 3.16
C THR A 147 -9.36 25.20 4.53
N PHE A 148 -8.89 24.16 5.22
CA PHE A 148 -8.17 24.30 6.48
C PHE A 148 -6.84 25.03 6.27
N VAL A 149 -6.08 24.59 5.26
CA VAL A 149 -4.73 25.10 5.03
C VAL A 149 -4.73 26.52 4.46
N GLN A 150 -5.75 26.90 3.69
CA GLN A 150 -5.91 28.27 3.20
C GLN A 150 -6.16 29.30 4.29
N ARG A 151 -6.43 28.92 5.54
CA ARG A 151 -6.53 29.88 6.65
C ARG A 151 -5.18 30.33 7.20
N GLU A 152 -4.14 29.51 7.04
CA GLU A 152 -2.82 29.74 7.62
C GLU A 152 -1.82 30.16 6.55
N GLU A 153 -1.36 31.42 6.60
CA GLU A 153 -0.49 32.02 5.58
C GLU A 153 0.82 31.24 5.36
N GLN A 154 1.40 30.69 6.43
CA GLN A 154 2.62 29.88 6.35
C GLN A 154 2.40 28.55 5.60
N LEU A 155 1.25 27.92 5.79
CA LEU A 155 0.94 26.64 5.16
C LEU A 155 0.49 26.82 3.70
N GLN A 156 -0.09 27.98 3.34
CA GLN A 156 -0.41 28.32 1.95
C GLN A 156 0.83 28.29 1.04
N PHE A 157 1.97 28.82 1.51
CA PHE A 157 3.22 28.78 0.76
C PHE A 157 3.66 27.33 0.47
N LEU A 158 3.61 26.47 1.49
CA LEU A 158 4.01 25.07 1.38
C LEU A 158 3.14 24.30 0.38
N ILE A 159 1.82 24.53 0.36
CA ILE A 159 0.93 23.89 -0.63
C ILE A 159 1.16 24.45 -2.03
N ARG A 160 1.23 25.77 -2.18
CA ARG A 160 1.37 26.43 -3.49
C ARG A 160 2.63 25.99 -4.22
N TYR A 161 3.75 25.87 -3.50
CA TYR A 161 5.03 25.46 -4.06
C TYR A 161 5.38 23.99 -3.78
N HIS A 162 4.41 23.19 -3.33
CA HIS A 162 4.58 21.81 -2.89
C HIS A 162 5.41 20.95 -3.86
N ARG A 163 5.05 20.96 -5.15
CA ARG A 163 5.71 20.16 -6.19
C ARG A 163 7.17 20.60 -6.40
N PHE A 164 7.41 21.91 -6.39
CA PHE A 164 8.76 22.46 -6.55
C PHE A 164 9.64 22.18 -5.33
N ILE A 165 9.11 22.38 -4.11
CA ILE A 165 9.81 22.05 -2.86
C ILE A 165 10.14 20.56 -2.82
N SER A 166 9.18 19.69 -3.16
CA SER A 166 9.41 18.24 -3.22
C SER A 166 10.52 17.86 -4.19
N PHE A 167 10.53 18.46 -5.39
CA PHE A 167 11.59 18.25 -6.37
C PHE A 167 12.95 18.74 -5.86
N ALA A 168 13.02 19.92 -5.26
CA ALA A 168 14.25 20.48 -4.70
C ALA A 168 14.80 19.64 -3.54
N LEU A 169 13.94 19.14 -2.65
CA LEU A 169 14.32 18.24 -1.57
C LEU A 169 14.86 16.91 -2.12
N TYR A 170 14.18 16.31 -3.09
CA TYR A 170 14.67 15.08 -3.71
C TYR A 170 16.04 15.30 -4.39
N LEU A 171 16.21 16.39 -5.12
CA LEU A 171 17.47 16.74 -5.78
C LEU A 171 18.59 16.99 -4.76
N ALA A 172 18.31 17.65 -3.65
CA ALA A 172 19.27 17.82 -2.55
C ALA A 172 19.70 16.46 -1.97
N GLY A 173 18.76 15.53 -1.75
CA GLY A 173 19.04 14.14 -1.36
C GLY A 173 19.94 13.41 -2.35
N PHE A 174 19.65 13.55 -3.65
CA PHE A 174 20.45 12.97 -4.71
C PHE A 174 21.88 13.53 -4.72
N CYS A 175 22.03 14.86 -4.62
CA CYS A 175 23.34 15.49 -4.50
C CYS A 175 24.09 15.01 -3.25
N MET A 176 23.42 14.90 -2.10
CA MET A 176 24.01 14.36 -0.87
C MET A 176 24.48 12.92 -1.04
N PHE A 177 23.72 12.08 -1.75
CA PHE A 177 24.14 10.71 -2.10
C PHE A 177 25.43 10.72 -2.93
N VAL A 178 25.46 11.50 -4.01
CA VAL A 178 26.63 11.60 -4.90
C VAL A 178 27.87 12.09 -4.15
N LEU A 179 27.71 13.10 -3.28
CA LEU A 179 28.80 13.61 -2.45
C LEU A 179 29.26 12.62 -1.37
N SER A 180 28.40 11.68 -0.97
CA SER A 180 28.74 10.62 -0.01
C SER A 180 29.49 9.43 -0.62
N LEU A 181 29.73 9.43 -1.94
CA LEU A 181 30.35 8.28 -2.64
C LEU A 181 31.81 8.07 -2.19
N VAL A 182 32.10 6.86 -1.68
CA VAL A 182 33.43 6.48 -1.20
C VAL A 182 34.06 5.48 -2.15
N LYS A 183 35.32 5.73 -2.55
CA LYS A 183 36.12 4.81 -3.39
C LYS A 183 36.11 3.40 -2.77
N LYS A 184 36.11 2.37 -3.63
CA LYS A 184 35.99 0.94 -3.29
C LYS A 184 34.61 0.44 -2.82
N HIS A 185 33.66 1.33 -2.52
CA HIS A 185 32.33 0.95 -1.98
C HIS A 185 31.16 1.31 -2.91
N TYR A 186 31.43 1.71 -4.16
CA TYR A 186 30.41 2.19 -5.08
C TYR A 186 29.27 1.19 -5.30
N ARG A 187 29.58 -0.08 -5.61
CA ARG A 187 28.55 -1.10 -5.84
C ARG A 187 27.61 -1.22 -4.65
N LEU A 188 28.17 -1.31 -3.44
CA LEU A 188 27.40 -1.37 -2.20
C LEU A 188 26.52 -0.13 -2.01
N GLN A 189 27.06 1.08 -2.22
CA GLN A 189 26.29 2.32 -2.10
C GLN A 189 25.15 2.40 -3.11
N PHE A 190 25.36 1.97 -4.36
CA PHE A 190 24.31 1.91 -5.38
C PHE A 190 23.26 0.83 -5.09
N TYR A 191 23.65 -0.35 -4.60
CA TYR A 191 22.69 -1.38 -4.17
C TYR A 191 21.79 -0.88 -3.05
N MET A 192 22.36 -0.18 -2.08
CA MET A 192 21.60 0.34 -0.96
C MET A 192 20.73 1.53 -1.35
N PHE A 193 21.22 2.38 -2.26
CA PHE A 193 20.42 3.44 -2.87
C PHE A 193 19.20 2.85 -3.60
N ALA A 194 19.41 1.84 -4.45
CA ALA A 194 18.33 1.13 -5.13
C ALA A 194 17.38 0.44 -4.14
N TRP A 195 17.91 -0.23 -3.12
CA TRP A 195 17.14 -0.86 -2.05
C TRP A 195 16.22 0.14 -1.36
N THR A 196 16.73 1.34 -1.05
CA THR A 196 15.95 2.42 -0.44
C THR A 196 14.82 2.86 -1.35
N HIS A 197 15.09 3.11 -2.64
CA HIS A 197 14.08 3.59 -3.59
C HIS A 197 13.01 2.53 -3.89
N VAL A 198 13.40 1.26 -4.05
CA VAL A 198 12.45 0.14 -4.20
C VAL A 198 11.60 -0.01 -2.93
N THR A 199 12.20 0.10 -1.75
CA THR A 199 11.46 0.06 -0.49
C THR A 199 10.47 1.22 -0.41
N LEU A 200 10.88 2.45 -0.76
CA LEU A 200 9.98 3.62 -0.76
C LEU A 200 8.83 3.46 -1.74
N LEU A 201 9.10 2.96 -2.95
CA LEU A 201 8.09 2.66 -3.96
C LEU A 201 7.06 1.66 -3.42
N ILE A 202 7.52 0.59 -2.77
CA ILE A 202 6.62 -0.43 -2.23
C ILE A 202 5.88 0.07 -0.99
N THR A 203 6.54 0.74 -0.04
CA THR A 203 5.89 1.09 1.23
C THR A 203 5.08 2.37 1.15
N VAL A 204 5.64 3.45 0.58
CA VAL A 204 5.02 4.79 0.63
C VAL A 204 3.92 4.94 -0.41
N THR A 205 4.12 4.41 -1.63
CA THR A 205 3.05 4.45 -2.64
C THR A 205 1.85 3.65 -2.16
N GLN A 206 2.06 2.48 -1.55
CA GLN A 206 0.94 1.68 -1.07
C GLN A 206 0.21 2.32 0.11
N SER A 207 0.93 2.87 1.09
CA SER A 207 0.29 3.58 2.21
C SER A 207 -0.46 4.83 1.75
N HIS A 208 0.03 5.52 0.72
CA HIS A 208 -0.68 6.63 0.08
C HIS A 208 -1.99 6.17 -0.56
N LEU A 209 -1.98 5.07 -1.34
CA LEU A 209 -3.20 4.51 -1.94
C LEU A 209 -4.22 4.06 -0.87
N VAL A 210 -3.75 3.43 0.20
CA VAL A 210 -4.60 3.06 1.36
C VAL A 210 -5.30 4.30 1.94
N ILE A 211 -4.57 5.40 2.12
CA ILE A 211 -5.12 6.64 2.70
C ILE A 211 -6.09 7.31 1.73
N GLN A 212 -5.82 7.31 0.43
CA GLN A 212 -6.78 7.79 -0.57
C GLN A 212 -8.08 6.97 -0.54
N ASN A 213 -7.99 5.64 -0.47
CA ASN A 213 -9.16 4.78 -0.37
C ASN A 213 -9.94 5.03 0.93
N LEU A 214 -9.23 5.22 2.04
CA LEU A 214 -9.81 5.55 3.35
C LEU A 214 -10.62 6.87 3.31
N PHE A 215 -10.14 7.88 2.59
CA PHE A 215 -10.82 9.18 2.51
C PHE A 215 -12.03 9.20 1.60
N GLU A 216 -12.16 8.24 0.67
CA GLU A 216 -13.42 8.02 -0.07
C GLU A 216 -14.51 7.36 0.78
N GLY A 217 -14.16 6.89 1.99
CA GLY A 217 -15.06 6.24 2.94
C GLY A 217 -14.34 5.09 3.62
N MET A 218 -14.48 4.97 4.95
CA MET A 218 -13.82 3.92 5.72
C MET A 218 -14.18 2.51 5.27
N ILE A 219 -15.33 2.31 4.64
CA ILE A 219 -15.77 1.02 4.09
C ILE A 219 -14.81 0.51 3.00
N TRP A 220 -14.22 1.39 2.20
CA TRP A 220 -13.22 1.07 1.17
C TRP A 220 -11.87 0.65 1.76
N PHE A 221 -11.63 0.93 3.04
CA PHE A 221 -10.47 0.46 3.79
C PHE A 221 -10.80 -0.83 4.56
N LEU A 222 -11.91 -0.83 5.31
CA LEU A 222 -12.26 -1.89 6.25
C LEU A 222 -12.65 -3.20 5.57
N VAL A 223 -13.48 -3.16 4.52
CA VAL A 223 -13.94 -4.38 3.85
C VAL A 223 -12.76 -5.11 3.19
N PRO A 224 -11.92 -4.48 2.36
CA PRO A 224 -10.73 -5.11 1.78
C PRO A 224 -9.78 -5.73 2.80
N ILE A 225 -9.40 -4.97 3.84
CA ILE A 225 -8.46 -5.45 4.86
C ILE A 225 -9.04 -6.63 5.61
N SER A 226 -10.32 -6.54 5.99
CA SER A 226 -11.01 -7.63 6.69
C SER A 226 -11.17 -8.85 5.80
N SER A 227 -11.39 -8.69 4.49
CA SER A 227 -11.46 -9.80 3.54
C SER A 227 -10.12 -10.55 3.44
N VAL A 228 -8.99 -9.84 3.40
CA VAL A 228 -7.65 -10.47 3.41
C VAL A 228 -7.42 -11.23 4.73
N ILE A 229 -7.75 -10.63 5.87
CA ILE A 229 -7.63 -11.28 7.19
C ILE A 229 -8.53 -12.52 7.27
N CYS A 230 -9.78 -12.41 6.82
CA CYS A 230 -10.72 -13.52 6.76
C CYS A 230 -10.19 -14.65 5.86
N ASN A 231 -9.62 -14.31 4.70
CA ASN A 231 -9.02 -15.29 3.78
C ASN A 231 -7.89 -16.06 4.46
N ASP A 232 -6.96 -15.38 5.14
CA ASP A 232 -5.86 -16.07 5.81
C ASP A 232 -6.32 -17.00 6.93
N ILE A 233 -7.31 -16.58 7.72
CA ILE A 233 -7.89 -17.39 8.81
C ILE A 233 -8.60 -18.61 8.23
N THR A 234 -9.51 -18.39 7.27
CA THR A 234 -10.34 -19.45 6.71
C THR A 234 -9.53 -20.42 5.86
N ALA A 235 -8.57 -19.93 5.06
CA ALA A 235 -7.65 -20.79 4.32
C ALA A 235 -6.80 -21.66 5.25
N TYR A 236 -6.39 -21.15 6.41
CA TYR A 236 -5.73 -21.95 7.44
C TYR A 236 -6.67 -23.00 8.02
N LEU A 237 -7.90 -22.66 8.38
CA LEU A 237 -8.88 -23.59 8.95
C LEU A 237 -9.21 -24.73 7.97
N PHE A 238 -9.57 -24.41 6.72
CA PHE A 238 -9.84 -25.42 5.70
C PHE A 238 -8.60 -26.23 5.35
N GLY A 239 -7.42 -25.59 5.30
CA GLY A 239 -6.16 -26.30 5.10
C GLY A 239 -5.81 -27.26 6.24
N PHE A 240 -6.15 -26.91 7.49
CA PHE A 240 -5.92 -27.78 8.64
C PHE A 240 -6.85 -28.99 8.67
N PHE A 241 -8.15 -28.81 8.38
CA PHE A 241 -9.13 -29.90 8.45
C PHE A 241 -9.18 -30.78 7.18
N PHE A 242 -8.98 -30.19 6.00
CA PHE A 242 -9.18 -30.85 4.71
C PHE A 242 -7.95 -30.87 3.82
N GLY A 243 -6.85 -30.20 4.22
CA GLY A 243 -5.67 -30.03 3.39
C GLY A 243 -4.92 -31.33 3.14
N ARG A 244 -4.73 -31.68 1.87
CA ARG A 244 -3.95 -32.85 1.44
C ARG A 244 -2.94 -32.49 0.37
N THR A 245 -3.26 -31.51 -0.48
CA THR A 245 -2.45 -31.16 -1.65
C THR A 245 -1.76 -29.80 -1.47
N PRO A 246 -0.41 -29.75 -1.45
CA PRO A 246 0.31 -28.50 -1.30
C PRO A 246 0.14 -27.60 -2.54
N LEU A 247 -0.04 -26.30 -2.30
CA LEU A 247 -0.30 -25.30 -3.35
C LEU A 247 0.99 -24.91 -4.09
N ILE A 248 2.06 -24.58 -3.35
CA ILE A 248 3.35 -24.12 -3.90
C ILE A 248 4.51 -24.71 -3.08
N LYS A 249 5.59 -25.13 -3.75
CA LYS A 249 6.79 -25.71 -3.11
C LYS A 249 7.47 -24.78 -2.10
N LEU A 250 7.47 -23.47 -2.38
CA LEU A 250 8.01 -22.42 -1.51
C LEU A 250 7.28 -22.36 -0.14
N SER A 251 6.00 -22.77 -0.09
CA SER A 251 5.17 -22.74 1.12
C SER A 251 4.40 -24.06 1.28
N PRO A 252 5.05 -25.13 1.75
CA PRO A 252 4.47 -26.48 1.77
C PRO A 252 3.27 -26.62 2.72
N LYS A 253 3.04 -25.64 3.62
CA LYS A 253 1.91 -25.62 4.55
C LYS A 253 0.62 -25.05 3.95
N LYS A 254 0.69 -24.36 2.80
CA LYS A 254 -0.49 -23.82 2.11
C LYS A 254 -1.01 -24.89 1.16
N THR A 255 -2.30 -25.20 1.23
CA THR A 255 -2.94 -26.28 0.46
C THR A 255 -3.98 -25.76 -0.52
N TRP A 256 -4.26 -26.51 -1.59
CA TRP A 256 -5.31 -26.17 -2.55
C TRP A 256 -6.70 -26.17 -1.90
N GLU A 257 -6.98 -27.13 -1.02
CA GLU A 257 -8.27 -27.22 -0.32
C GLU A 257 -8.47 -26.01 0.60
N GLY A 258 -7.40 -25.56 1.28
CA GLY A 258 -7.40 -24.33 2.06
C GLY A 258 -7.66 -23.10 1.19
N PHE A 259 -7.00 -23.00 0.03
CA PHE A 259 -7.17 -21.88 -0.90
C PHE A 259 -8.62 -21.78 -1.42
N ILE A 260 -9.22 -22.90 -1.82
CA ILE A 260 -10.61 -22.94 -2.31
C ILE A 260 -11.61 -22.64 -1.18
N GLY A 261 -11.42 -23.23 0.00
CA GLY A 261 -12.28 -22.96 1.15
C GLY A 261 -12.20 -21.50 1.64
N GLY A 262 -10.99 -20.92 1.60
CA GLY A 262 -10.75 -19.51 1.85
C GLY A 262 -11.54 -18.62 0.89
N PHE A 263 -11.48 -18.90 -0.41
CA PHE A 263 -12.20 -18.16 -1.45
C PHE A 263 -13.70 -18.04 -1.17
N PHE A 264 -14.41 -19.16 -1.01
CA PHE A 264 -15.84 -19.11 -0.76
C PHE A 264 -16.17 -18.38 0.55
N SER A 265 -15.40 -18.62 1.60
CA SER A 265 -15.61 -18.00 2.91
C SER A 265 -15.40 -16.48 2.87
N THR A 266 -14.37 -16.01 2.17
CA THR A 266 -14.05 -14.59 2.02
C THR A 266 -15.10 -13.86 1.19
N VAL A 267 -15.64 -14.47 0.13
CA VAL A 267 -16.73 -13.87 -0.65
C VAL A 267 -18.00 -13.74 0.19
N VAL A 268 -18.37 -14.77 0.93
CA VAL A 268 -19.54 -14.73 1.84
C VAL A 268 -19.33 -13.67 2.92
N PHE A 269 -18.16 -13.65 3.54
CA PHE A 269 -17.80 -12.65 4.56
C PHE A 269 -17.89 -11.23 4.00
N GLY A 270 -17.29 -10.95 2.84
CA GLY A 270 -17.30 -9.63 2.23
C GLY A 270 -18.69 -9.16 1.83
N PHE A 271 -19.56 -10.08 1.39
CA PHE A 271 -20.96 -9.78 1.08
C PHE A 271 -21.75 -9.36 2.33
N ILE A 272 -21.55 -10.07 3.45
CA ILE A 272 -22.19 -9.75 4.74
C ILE A 272 -21.61 -8.47 5.35
N ALA A 273 -20.29 -8.32 5.35
CA ALA A 273 -19.61 -7.16 5.90
C ALA A 273 -20.02 -5.88 5.16
N ALA A 274 -20.13 -5.94 3.83
CA ALA A 274 -20.67 -4.84 3.02
C ALA A 274 -22.08 -4.44 3.46
N TYR A 275 -23.00 -5.41 3.61
CA TYR A 275 -24.36 -5.13 4.06
C TYR A 275 -24.41 -4.46 5.44
N VAL A 276 -23.60 -4.92 6.39
CA VAL A 276 -23.59 -4.39 7.77
C VAL A 276 -23.02 -2.97 7.80
N LEU A 277 -21.88 -2.75 7.15
CA LEU A 277 -21.20 -1.45 7.18
C LEU A 277 -21.94 -0.38 6.38
N SER A 278 -22.60 -0.75 5.27
CA SER A 278 -23.37 0.19 4.45
C SER A 278 -24.57 0.82 5.17
N LYS A 279 -25.00 0.29 6.33
CA LYS A 279 -26.08 0.87 7.13
C LYS A 279 -25.67 2.15 7.87
N TYR A 280 -24.39 2.34 8.13
CA TYR A 280 -23.90 3.43 8.97
C TYR A 280 -23.16 4.46 8.13
N GLN A 281 -23.68 5.69 8.12
CA GLN A 281 -23.09 6.83 7.40
C GLN A 281 -21.62 7.05 7.76
N TYR A 282 -21.27 6.82 9.03
CA TYR A 282 -19.90 6.89 9.54
C TYR A 282 -18.89 6.12 8.69
N PHE A 283 -19.21 4.90 8.24
CA PHE A 283 -18.27 4.10 7.44
C PHE A 283 -18.30 4.45 5.96
N VAL A 284 -19.39 5.02 5.49
CA VAL A 284 -19.72 5.14 4.07
C VAL A 284 -19.34 6.50 3.52
N CYS A 285 -19.53 7.55 4.31
CA CYS A 285 -19.32 8.91 3.88
C CYS A 285 -17.84 9.23 3.69
N PRO A 286 -17.49 9.99 2.62
CA PRO A 286 -16.14 10.48 2.44
C PRO A 286 -15.77 11.48 3.54
N VAL A 287 -14.48 11.65 3.76
CA VAL A 287 -13.96 12.58 4.78
C VAL A 287 -13.95 13.99 4.21
N GLU A 288 -14.67 14.90 4.86
CA GLU A 288 -14.66 16.33 4.53
C GLU A 288 -14.29 17.18 5.75
N TYR A 289 -13.53 18.25 5.51
CA TYR A 289 -13.23 19.24 6.55
C TYR A 289 -14.30 20.33 6.57
N ARG A 290 -14.99 20.46 7.71
CA ARG A 290 -16.03 21.46 7.92
C ARG A 290 -15.49 22.67 8.69
N SER A 291 -15.40 23.79 7.97
CA SER A 291 -14.83 25.06 8.42
C SER A 291 -15.59 25.77 9.55
N ASP A 292 -16.85 25.41 9.75
CA ASP A 292 -17.79 25.92 10.75
C ASP A 292 -17.56 25.29 12.14
N VAL A 293 -17.30 23.98 12.18
CA VAL A 293 -17.04 23.23 13.42
C VAL A 293 -15.56 22.96 13.67
N ASN A 294 -14.66 23.38 12.76
CA ASN A 294 -13.22 23.09 12.80
C ASN A 294 -12.90 21.61 13.07
N SER A 295 -13.70 20.73 12.48
CA SER A 295 -13.59 19.28 12.71
C SER A 295 -13.76 18.51 11.40
N PHE A 296 -13.22 17.29 11.39
CA PHE A 296 -13.45 16.32 10.33
C PHE A 296 -14.80 15.67 10.55
N VAL A 297 -15.66 15.75 9.55
CA VAL A 297 -17.02 15.24 9.65
C VAL A 297 -17.22 14.19 8.57
N THR A 298 -17.83 13.07 8.94
CA THR A 298 -18.21 11.97 8.03
C THR A 298 -19.73 11.91 7.92
N GLU A 299 -20.36 13.07 7.74
CA GLU A 299 -21.80 13.21 7.60
C GLU A 299 -22.11 13.70 6.19
N CYS A 300 -22.77 12.84 5.42
CA CYS A 300 -23.14 13.08 4.04
C CYS A 300 -24.48 12.40 3.75
N GLU A 301 -25.14 12.81 2.68
CA GLU A 301 -26.19 12.00 2.09
C GLU A 301 -25.55 10.79 1.39
N PRO A 302 -25.83 9.54 1.81
CA PRO A 302 -25.19 8.37 1.21
C PRO A 302 -25.47 8.31 -0.28
N SER A 303 -24.42 8.09 -1.07
CA SER A 303 -24.54 7.94 -2.52
C SER A 303 -25.40 6.73 -2.88
N GLU A 304 -25.90 6.68 -4.12
CA GLU A 304 -26.73 5.59 -4.64
C GLU A 304 -26.11 4.20 -4.41
N LEU A 305 -24.77 4.13 -4.34
CA LEU A 305 -24.00 2.92 -4.07
C LEU A 305 -24.33 2.27 -2.71
N PHE A 306 -24.77 3.08 -1.77
CA PHE A 306 -25.05 2.71 -0.38
C PHE A 306 -26.52 2.92 -0.01
N GLN A 307 -27.38 3.09 -1.02
CA GLN A 307 -28.83 3.06 -0.86
C GLN A 307 -29.37 1.69 -1.25
N LEU A 308 -30.42 1.24 -0.57
CA LEU A 308 -30.99 -0.08 -0.81
C LEU A 308 -31.72 -0.08 -2.16
N GLN A 309 -31.27 -0.90 -3.11
CA GLN A 309 -31.89 -1.04 -4.43
C GLN A 309 -32.51 -2.43 -4.59
N THR A 310 -33.58 -2.51 -5.37
CA THR A 310 -34.29 -3.77 -5.62
C THR A 310 -33.88 -4.35 -6.96
N TYR A 311 -33.31 -5.55 -6.96
CA TYR A 311 -32.86 -6.22 -8.18
C TYR A 311 -33.74 -7.43 -8.50
N SER A 312 -33.96 -7.68 -9.80
CA SER A 312 -34.63 -8.87 -10.28
C SER A 312 -33.63 -10.03 -10.35
N LEU A 313 -34.01 -11.19 -9.79
CA LEU A 313 -33.11 -12.35 -9.77
C LEU A 313 -33.01 -13.00 -11.16
N PRO A 314 -31.83 -13.50 -11.57
CA PRO A 314 -31.70 -14.35 -12.74
C PRO A 314 -32.52 -15.65 -12.58
N PRO A 315 -32.95 -16.29 -13.69
CA PRO A 315 -33.83 -17.46 -13.66
C PRO A 315 -33.34 -18.60 -12.77
N PHE A 316 -32.02 -18.85 -12.78
CA PHE A 316 -31.37 -19.86 -11.93
C PHE A 316 -31.56 -19.57 -10.43
N LEU A 317 -31.37 -18.32 -10.00
CA LEU A 317 -31.51 -17.94 -8.59
C LEU A 317 -32.98 -17.90 -8.15
N LYS A 318 -33.91 -17.61 -9.06
CA LYS A 318 -35.35 -17.71 -8.76
C LYS A 318 -35.77 -19.14 -8.38
N ALA A 319 -35.23 -20.13 -9.08
CA ALA A 319 -35.51 -21.55 -8.80
C ALA A 319 -35.00 -21.97 -7.41
N VAL A 320 -33.88 -21.41 -6.96
CA VAL A 320 -33.27 -21.72 -5.65
C VAL A 320 -33.93 -20.94 -4.51
N LEU A 321 -34.09 -19.62 -4.66
CA LEU A 321 -34.52 -18.73 -3.58
C LEU A 321 -36.04 -18.57 -3.46
N ARG A 322 -36.83 -19.07 -4.43
CA ARG A 322 -38.30 -18.92 -4.51
C ARG A 322 -38.79 -17.47 -4.34
N GLN A 323 -37.95 -16.49 -4.66
CA GLN A 323 -38.23 -15.07 -4.54
C GLN A 323 -37.89 -14.39 -5.88
N GLU A 324 -38.67 -13.39 -6.28
CA GLU A 324 -38.47 -12.71 -7.58
C GLU A 324 -37.53 -11.50 -7.50
N ARG A 325 -37.51 -10.86 -6.34
CA ARG A 325 -36.82 -9.59 -6.09
C ARG A 325 -36.04 -9.65 -4.79
N VAL A 326 -34.83 -9.11 -4.78
CA VAL A 326 -34.00 -9.01 -3.58
C VAL A 326 -33.52 -7.58 -3.43
N SER A 327 -33.58 -7.09 -2.20
CA SER A 327 -33.09 -5.77 -1.87
C SER A 327 -31.65 -5.87 -1.35
N LEU A 328 -30.73 -5.19 -2.02
CA LEU A 328 -29.31 -5.24 -1.73
C LEU A 328 -28.68 -3.87 -2.02
N TYR A 329 -27.62 -3.57 -1.29
CA TYR A 329 -26.81 -2.38 -1.58
C TYR A 329 -25.95 -2.66 -2.82
N PRO A 330 -25.86 -1.73 -3.78
CA PRO A 330 -24.95 -1.89 -4.92
C PRO A 330 -23.51 -2.18 -4.47
N PHE A 331 -23.06 -1.61 -3.35
CA PHE A 331 -21.76 -1.91 -2.75
C PHE A 331 -21.53 -3.40 -2.44
N GLN A 332 -22.57 -4.19 -2.14
CA GLN A 332 -22.41 -5.64 -1.93
C GLN A 332 -21.97 -6.36 -3.21
N ILE A 333 -22.37 -5.88 -4.39
CA ILE A 333 -21.92 -6.44 -5.67
C ILE A 333 -20.43 -6.12 -5.85
N HIS A 334 -20.03 -4.88 -5.55
CA HIS A 334 -18.63 -4.48 -5.61
C HIS A 334 -17.77 -5.24 -4.58
N SER A 335 -18.29 -5.53 -3.38
CA SER A 335 -17.55 -6.27 -2.36
C SER A 335 -17.26 -7.72 -2.76
N ILE A 336 -18.06 -8.33 -3.65
CA ILE A 336 -17.76 -9.64 -4.24
C ILE A 336 -16.48 -9.55 -5.08
N ALA A 337 -16.33 -8.51 -5.91
CA ALA A 337 -15.12 -8.31 -6.71
C ALA A 337 -13.89 -8.07 -5.82
N LEU A 338 -14.03 -7.22 -4.78
CA LEU A 338 -12.96 -6.98 -3.80
C LEU A 338 -12.55 -8.27 -3.09
N SER A 339 -13.51 -9.06 -2.62
CA SER A 339 -13.27 -10.29 -1.88
C SER A 339 -12.69 -11.40 -2.76
N THR A 340 -13.13 -11.46 -4.02
CA THR A 340 -12.56 -12.36 -5.03
C THR A 340 -11.10 -12.06 -5.27
N PHE A 341 -10.74 -10.78 -5.46
CA PHE A 341 -9.34 -10.38 -5.61
C PHE A 341 -8.52 -10.67 -4.34
N ALA A 342 -9.06 -10.32 -3.17
CA ALA A 342 -8.41 -10.53 -1.88
C ALA A 342 -8.04 -12.00 -1.64
N SER A 343 -8.88 -12.94 -2.10
CA SER A 343 -8.63 -14.36 -1.92
C SER A 343 -7.78 -14.97 -3.03
N LEU A 344 -8.01 -14.62 -4.29
CA LEU A 344 -7.30 -15.24 -5.41
C LEU A 344 -5.90 -14.65 -5.63
N ILE A 345 -5.80 -13.32 -5.65
CA ILE A 345 -4.57 -12.60 -6.00
C ILE A 345 -3.84 -12.09 -4.76
N GLY A 346 -4.58 -11.67 -3.73
CA GLY A 346 -4.00 -11.21 -2.46
C GLY A 346 -2.88 -12.10 -1.88
N PRO A 347 -3.05 -13.44 -1.82
CA PRO A 347 -2.03 -14.35 -1.27
C PRO A 347 -0.69 -14.35 -2.02
N PHE A 348 -0.67 -13.94 -3.29
CA PHE A 348 0.58 -13.82 -4.04
C PHE A 348 1.52 -12.76 -3.46
N GLY A 349 0.99 -11.73 -2.78
CA GLY A 349 1.81 -10.79 -2.01
C GLY A 349 2.58 -11.49 -0.88
N GLY A 350 1.90 -12.36 -0.14
CA GLY A 350 2.53 -13.20 0.89
C GLY A 350 3.51 -14.24 0.34
N PHE A 351 3.25 -14.80 -0.85
CA PHE A 351 4.20 -15.69 -1.53
C PHE A 351 5.45 -14.94 -1.97
N PHE A 352 5.31 -13.74 -2.52
CA PHE A 352 6.42 -12.87 -2.90
C PHE A 352 7.28 -12.51 -1.67
N ALA A 353 6.66 -12.06 -0.58
CA ALA A 353 7.35 -11.76 0.67
C ALA A 353 8.04 -12.99 1.26
N SER A 354 7.41 -14.17 1.17
CA SER A 354 8.04 -15.43 1.57
C SER A 354 9.26 -15.77 0.71
N GLY A 355 9.18 -15.56 -0.61
CA GLY A 355 10.29 -15.76 -1.54
C GLY A 355 11.47 -14.85 -1.23
N PHE A 356 11.20 -13.56 -1.04
CA PHE A 356 12.18 -12.57 -0.59
C PHE A 356 12.89 -13.02 0.69
N LYS A 357 12.13 -13.45 1.71
CA LYS A 357 12.71 -13.92 2.97
C LYS A 357 13.64 -15.12 2.78
N ARG A 358 13.26 -16.08 1.91
CA ARG A 358 14.10 -17.25 1.61
C ARG A 358 15.35 -16.90 0.82
N ALA A 359 15.29 -15.95 -0.10
CA ALA A 359 16.46 -15.46 -0.84
C ALA A 359 17.53 -14.88 0.09
N PHE A 360 17.13 -14.17 1.15
CA PHE A 360 18.05 -13.63 2.17
C PHE A 360 18.28 -14.55 3.36
N LYS A 361 17.85 -15.82 3.30
CA LYS A 361 17.97 -16.80 4.39
C LYS A 361 17.42 -16.33 5.74
N ILE A 362 16.40 -15.47 5.71
CA ILE A 362 15.67 -15.01 6.89
C ILE A 362 14.31 -15.71 7.00
N LYS A 363 13.79 -15.79 8.23
CA LYS A 363 12.47 -16.39 8.49
C LYS A 363 11.35 -15.36 8.51
N ASP A 364 11.59 -14.25 9.21
CA ASP A 364 10.66 -13.17 9.49
C ASP A 364 11.39 -11.84 9.19
N PHE A 365 10.67 -10.78 8.80
CA PHE A 365 11.31 -9.49 8.49
C PHE A 365 11.92 -8.83 9.75
N ALA A 366 11.28 -9.05 10.91
CA ALA A 366 11.78 -8.58 12.19
C ALA A 366 11.14 -9.35 13.37
N ASN A 367 11.60 -9.10 14.60
CA ASN A 367 10.92 -9.52 15.83
C ASN A 367 10.26 -8.31 16.52
N THR A 368 9.46 -7.55 15.77
CA THR A 368 8.83 -6.31 16.27
C THR A 368 7.66 -6.61 17.20
N ILE A 369 6.83 -7.60 16.88
CA ILE A 369 5.72 -8.02 17.72
C ILE A 369 6.07 -9.38 18.33
N PRO A 370 6.23 -9.46 19.67
CA PRO A 370 6.59 -10.70 20.34
C PRO A 370 5.64 -11.86 19.99
N GLY A 371 6.21 -12.97 19.53
CA GLY A 371 5.45 -14.15 19.09
C GLY A 371 4.70 -14.00 17.76
N HIS A 372 4.75 -12.85 17.09
CA HIS A 372 3.97 -12.56 15.87
C HIS A 372 4.80 -12.18 14.64
N GLY A 373 6.11 -11.94 14.78
CA GLY A 373 7.02 -11.61 13.69
C GLY A 373 7.17 -10.10 13.45
N GLY A 374 7.50 -9.71 12.22
CA GLY A 374 7.59 -8.33 11.79
C GLY A 374 6.21 -7.73 11.50
N ILE A 375 6.14 -6.41 11.43
CA ILE A 375 4.95 -5.72 10.92
C ILE A 375 4.80 -5.99 9.43
N MET A 376 5.91 -6.02 8.68
CA MET A 376 5.90 -6.34 7.25
C MET A 376 5.30 -7.72 6.95
N ASP A 377 5.53 -8.72 7.83
CA ASP A 377 4.95 -10.06 7.73
C ASP A 377 3.41 -10.09 7.84
N ARG A 378 2.77 -8.99 8.24
CA ARG A 378 1.31 -8.88 8.41
C ARG A 378 0.63 -8.07 7.31
N PHE A 379 1.41 -7.28 6.56
CA PHE A 379 0.89 -6.36 5.55
C PHE A 379 1.35 -6.72 4.13
N ASP A 380 2.09 -7.81 3.94
CA ASP A 380 2.56 -8.29 2.63
C ASP A 380 1.42 -8.55 1.63
N CYS A 381 0.35 -9.22 2.06
CA CYS A 381 -0.86 -9.41 1.23
C CYS A 381 -1.68 -8.11 1.06
N GLN A 382 -1.60 -7.19 2.01
CA GLN A 382 -2.41 -5.96 2.02
C GLN A 382 -1.93 -4.94 0.99
N TYR A 383 -0.64 -4.96 0.62
CA TYR A 383 -0.09 -4.05 -0.39
C TYR A 383 -0.74 -4.25 -1.76
N LEU A 384 -0.88 -5.49 -2.24
CA LEU A 384 -1.58 -5.73 -3.52
C LEU A 384 -3.05 -5.33 -3.43
N MET A 385 -3.68 -5.55 -2.27
CA MET A 385 -5.08 -5.20 -2.06
C MET A 385 -5.30 -3.68 -2.14
N ALA A 386 -4.42 -2.88 -1.53
CA ALA A 386 -4.50 -1.42 -1.55
C ALA A 386 -4.51 -0.85 -2.98
N THR A 387 -3.59 -1.31 -3.82
CA THR A 387 -3.53 -0.91 -5.23
C THR A 387 -4.79 -1.30 -5.98
N PHE A 388 -5.26 -2.54 -5.79
CA PHE A 388 -6.45 -3.01 -6.48
C PHE A 388 -7.71 -2.21 -6.10
N VAL A 389 -7.92 -1.95 -4.81
CA VAL A 389 -9.06 -1.15 -4.35
C VAL A 389 -9.02 0.24 -4.98
N HIS A 390 -7.85 0.86 -5.04
CA HIS A 390 -7.72 2.20 -5.62
C HIS A 390 -8.04 2.21 -7.12
N VAL A 391 -7.47 1.27 -7.87
CA VAL A 391 -7.74 1.12 -9.31
C VAL A 391 -9.22 0.81 -9.54
N TYR A 392 -9.83 -0.01 -8.68
CA TYR A 392 -11.24 -0.38 -8.77
C TYR A 392 -12.15 0.82 -8.52
N ILE A 393 -11.88 1.60 -7.47
CA ILE A 393 -12.63 2.84 -7.18
C ILE A 393 -12.49 3.82 -8.34
N THR A 394 -11.28 4.07 -8.81
CA THR A 394 -11.05 5.04 -9.89
C THR A 394 -11.63 4.61 -11.24
N SER A 395 -11.72 3.31 -11.52
CA SER A 395 -12.23 2.79 -12.80
C SER A 395 -13.74 2.59 -12.82
N PHE A 396 -14.33 2.10 -11.71
CA PHE A 396 -15.73 1.63 -11.70
C PHE A 396 -16.66 2.45 -10.81
N ILE A 397 -16.12 3.24 -9.87
CA ILE A 397 -16.93 3.93 -8.85
C ILE A 397 -16.88 5.44 -9.04
N ARG A 398 -15.69 6.02 -9.19
CA ARG A 398 -15.51 7.46 -9.35
C ARG A 398 -15.99 7.89 -10.74
N GLY A 399 -17.17 8.50 -10.77
CA GLY A 399 -17.54 9.44 -11.82
C GLY A 399 -16.89 10.81 -11.60
N PRO A 400 -16.88 11.71 -12.61
CA PRO A 400 -16.44 13.08 -12.43
C PRO A 400 -17.34 13.79 -11.39
N ASN A 401 -16.77 14.18 -10.24
CA ASN A 401 -17.50 14.91 -9.20
C ASN A 401 -17.82 16.33 -9.70
N PRO A 402 -19.11 16.69 -9.91
CA PRO A 402 -19.49 17.98 -10.47
C PRO A 402 -19.01 19.16 -9.62
N SER A 403 -18.97 19.01 -8.30
CA SER A 403 -18.51 20.04 -7.37
C SER A 403 -17.01 20.29 -7.48
N LYS A 404 -16.20 19.22 -7.62
CA LYS A 404 -14.74 19.35 -7.84
C LYS A 404 -14.44 19.97 -9.20
N VAL A 405 -15.19 19.57 -10.25
CA VAL A 405 -15.10 20.19 -11.57
C VAL A 405 -15.47 21.67 -11.51
N LEU A 406 -16.56 22.01 -10.82
CA LEU A 406 -16.99 23.40 -10.66
C LEU A 406 -15.95 24.24 -9.90
N GLN A 407 -15.38 23.71 -8.80
CA GLN A 407 -14.31 24.41 -8.08
C GLN A 407 -13.08 24.64 -8.97
N GLN A 408 -12.68 23.67 -9.78
CA GLN A 408 -11.60 23.84 -10.74
C GLN A 408 -11.91 24.93 -11.78
N LEU A 409 -13.16 24.99 -12.26
CA LEU A 409 -13.61 26.06 -13.16
C LEU A 409 -13.56 27.43 -12.50
N LEU A 410 -13.97 27.54 -11.23
CA LEU A 410 -14.00 28.80 -10.49
C LEU A 410 -12.60 29.37 -10.19
N VAL A 411 -11.54 28.55 -10.22
CA VAL A 411 -10.15 29.00 -10.07
C VAL A 411 -9.57 29.58 -11.37
N LEU A 412 -10.18 29.32 -12.53
CA LEU A 412 -9.71 29.81 -13.83
C LEU A 412 -9.87 31.33 -13.98
N GLN A 413 -9.17 31.91 -14.95
CA GLN A 413 -9.35 33.33 -15.29
C GLN A 413 -10.79 33.59 -15.80
N PRO A 414 -11.38 34.77 -15.54
CA PRO A 414 -12.77 35.07 -15.93
C PRO A 414 -13.07 34.85 -17.43
N GLU A 415 -12.10 35.13 -18.30
CA GLU A 415 -12.23 34.90 -19.75
C GLU A 415 -12.37 33.41 -20.09
N GLN A 416 -11.58 32.55 -19.41
CA GLN A 416 -11.63 31.10 -19.57
C GLN A 416 -12.95 30.53 -19.04
N GLN A 417 -13.41 31.03 -17.89
CA GLN A 417 -14.71 30.66 -17.32
C GLN A 417 -15.85 30.96 -18.31
N LEU A 418 -15.85 32.18 -18.88
CA LEU A 418 -16.87 32.60 -19.83
C LEU A 418 -16.83 31.77 -21.12
N ASN A 419 -15.64 31.41 -21.61
CA ASN A 419 -15.49 30.55 -22.78
C ASN A 419 -16.07 29.15 -22.52
N ILE A 420 -15.70 28.54 -21.39
CA ILE A 420 -16.21 27.21 -21.00
C ILE A 420 -17.73 27.24 -20.84
N TYR A 421 -18.28 28.28 -20.20
CA TYR A 421 -19.73 28.45 -20.08
C TYR A 421 -20.42 28.54 -21.46
N LYS A 422 -19.88 29.32 -22.40
CA LYS A 422 -20.42 29.44 -23.77
C LYS A 422 -20.38 28.11 -24.50
N THR A 423 -19.25 27.39 -24.46
CA THR A 423 -19.11 26.06 -25.09
C THR A 423 -20.08 25.06 -24.50
N LEU A 424 -20.18 25.00 -23.17
CA LEU A 424 -21.11 24.11 -22.47
C LEU A 424 -22.56 24.44 -22.82
N LYS A 425 -22.93 25.73 -22.84
CA LYS A 425 -24.26 26.19 -23.25
C LYS A 425 -24.60 25.74 -24.67
N THR A 426 -23.70 25.95 -25.64
CA THR A 426 -23.90 25.50 -27.02
C THR A 426 -24.13 24.00 -27.09
N HIS A 427 -23.31 23.22 -26.38
CA HIS A 427 -23.42 21.76 -26.37
C HIS A 427 -24.73 21.26 -25.73
N LEU A 428 -25.21 21.96 -24.68
CA LEU A 428 -26.49 21.65 -24.04
C LEU A 428 -27.69 22.01 -24.94
N ILE A 429 -27.57 23.05 -25.77
CA ILE A 429 -28.57 23.41 -26.78
C ILE A 429 -28.57 22.37 -27.91
N GLU A 430 -27.41 21.97 -28.42
CA GLU A 430 -27.29 20.92 -29.46
C GLU A 430 -27.87 19.58 -29.01
N LYS A 431 -27.70 19.22 -27.74
CA LYS A 431 -28.31 18.02 -27.14
C LYS A 431 -29.80 18.17 -26.81
N GLY A 432 -30.40 19.34 -27.03
CA GLY A 432 -31.81 19.60 -26.74
C GLY A 432 -32.14 19.67 -25.24
N ILE A 433 -31.14 19.78 -24.37
CA ILE A 433 -31.31 19.87 -22.91
C ILE A 433 -31.69 21.30 -22.52
N LEU A 434 -31.14 22.29 -23.22
CA LEU A 434 -31.44 23.72 -23.05
C LEU A 434 -32.19 24.24 -24.28
N GLN A 435 -33.30 24.93 -24.06
CA GLN A 435 -33.98 25.62 -25.16
C GLN A 435 -33.13 26.82 -25.62
N PRO A 436 -32.99 27.06 -26.94
CA PRO A 436 -32.36 28.27 -27.43
C PRO A 436 -33.16 29.47 -26.90
N ALA A 437 -32.47 30.46 -26.35
CA ALA A 437 -33.12 31.66 -25.82
C ALA A 437 -33.99 32.27 -26.92
N LEU A 438 -35.31 32.35 -26.69
CA LEU A 438 -36.22 33.11 -27.52
C LEU A 438 -35.68 34.54 -27.58
N LYS A 439 -35.22 34.95 -28.77
CA LYS A 439 -35.00 36.37 -29.05
C LYS A 439 -36.37 37.03 -29.04
N VAL A 440 -36.73 37.64 -27.90
CA VAL A 440 -37.85 38.59 -27.79
C VAL A 440 -37.36 39.97 -28.18
#